data_AF-A0A7W1GQS4-F1
#
_entry.id   AF-A0A7W1GQS4-F1
#
_cell.length_a   1.000
_cell.length_b   1.000
_cell.length_c   1.000
_cell.angle_alpha   90.00
_cell.angle_beta   90.00
_cell.angle_gamma   90.00
#
_symmetry.space_group_name_H-M   'P 1'
#
loop_
_entity.id
_entity.type
_entity.pdbx_description
1 polymer ?
#
loop_
_entity_poly.entity_id
_entity_poly.type
_entity_poly.pdbx_seq_one_letter_code
_entity_poly.pdbx_strand_id
1 'polypeptide(L)'
;MSSAQRERPHYLDHAATTPMLPEAVAEMHARLAEVGNASSLHGSGRRARRLVEEARERLAAAVGAEPREVVFTAGGTESDNLAIKGLFWARTRRADRRRVLVSAVEHHAVLDA
;
A
#
# COMPACT_ATOMS: atom_id res chain seq x y z
N MET A 1 -43.90 13.16 12.11
CA MET A 1 -42.66 13.94 11.90
C MET A 1 -41.88 13.29 10.77
N SER A 2 -42.01 13.85 9.57
CA SER A 2 -41.35 13.33 8.36
C SER A 2 -39.85 13.49 8.50
N SER A 3 -39.13 12.38 8.67
CA SER A 3 -37.68 12.36 8.53
C SER A 3 -37.39 12.57 7.06
N ALA A 4 -37.09 13.82 6.69
CA ALA A 4 -36.55 14.13 5.37
C ALA A 4 -35.36 13.20 5.14
N GLN A 5 -35.53 12.21 4.26
CA GLN A 5 -34.43 11.45 3.69
C GLN A 5 -33.53 12.48 3.01
N ARG A 6 -32.43 12.86 3.66
CA ARG A 6 -31.40 13.67 3.02
C ARG A 6 -30.95 12.88 1.80
N GLU A 7 -31.13 13.45 0.62
CA GLU A 7 -30.54 12.92 -0.60
C GLU A 7 -29.04 12.68 -0.32
N ARG A 8 -28.62 11.42 -0.44
CA ARG A 8 -27.21 11.10 -0.34
C ARG A 8 -26.56 11.62 -1.62
N PRO A 9 -25.50 12.44 -1.54
CA PRO A 9 -24.82 12.91 -2.74
C PRO A 9 -24.33 11.70 -3.54
N HIS A 10 -24.57 11.71 -4.85
CA HIS A 10 -24.00 10.73 -5.76
C HIS A 10 -22.49 10.99 -5.87
N TYR A 11 -21.69 10.00 -5.46
CA TYR A 11 -20.23 10.09 -5.54
C TYR A 11 -19.76 9.56 -6.89
N LEU A 12 -19.16 10.44 -7.69
CA LEU A 12 -18.71 10.15 -9.06
C LEU A 12 -17.20 10.42 -9.22
N ASP A 13 -16.42 10.23 -8.16
CA ASP A 13 -14.97 10.49 -8.12
C ASP A 13 -14.17 9.30 -7.55
N HIS A 14 -14.57 8.08 -7.91
CA HIS A 14 -13.92 6.85 -7.45
C HIS A 14 -12.45 6.70 -7.90
N ALA A 15 -12.03 7.47 -8.91
CA ALA A 15 -10.65 7.49 -9.38
C ALA A 15 -9.71 8.26 -8.43
N ALA A 16 -10.20 9.28 -7.72
CA ALA A 16 -9.40 10.01 -6.73
C ALA A 16 -9.28 9.22 -5.41
N THR A 17 -10.40 8.69 -4.93
CA THR A 17 -10.44 7.74 -3.81
C THR A 17 -11.77 6.99 -3.81
N THR A 18 -11.83 5.88 -3.09
CA THR A 18 -13.04 5.06 -3.00
C THR A 18 -13.37 4.77 -1.53
N PRO A 19 -14.66 4.70 -1.13
CA PRO A 19 -15.02 4.26 0.20
C PRO A 19 -14.40 2.89 0.51
N MET A 20 -13.81 2.74 1.69
CA MET A 20 -13.30 1.44 2.12
C MET A 20 -14.44 0.43 2.23
N LEU A 21 -14.14 -0.82 1.88
CA LEU A 21 -15.05 -1.93 2.10
C LEU A 21 -15.35 -2.09 3.61
N PRO A 22 -16.61 -2.31 4.02
CA PRO A 22 -16.97 -2.46 5.43
C PRO A 22 -16.16 -3.53 6.18
N GLU A 23 -15.85 -4.64 5.51
CA GLU A 23 -15.02 -5.73 6.04
C GLU A 23 -13.58 -5.30 6.29
N ALA A 24 -13.01 -4.42 5.47
CA ALA A 24 -11.67 -3.87 5.67
C ALA A 24 -11.64 -2.91 6.87
N VAL A 25 -12.69 -2.09 7.04
CA VAL A 25 -12.87 -1.23 8.22
C VAL A 25 -12.92 -2.09 9.50
N ALA A 26 -13.73 -3.15 9.48
CA ALA A 26 -13.93 -4.02 10.63
C ALA A 26 -12.64 -4.74 11.03
N GLU A 27 -11.91 -5.30 10.06
CA GLU A 27 -10.64 -6.00 10.32
C GLU A 27 -9.59 -5.05 10.88
N MET A 28 -9.43 -3.86 10.27
CA MET A 28 -8.48 -2.86 10.76
C MET A 28 -8.80 -2.45 12.20
N HIS A 29 -10.08 -2.18 12.50
CA HIS A 29 -10.49 -1.82 13.86
C HIS A 29 -10.23 -2.94 14.87
N ALA A 30 -10.50 -4.20 14.51
CA ALA A 30 -10.20 -5.35 15.36
C ALA A 30 -8.70 -5.43 15.70
N ARG A 31 -7.82 -5.15 14.73
CA ARG A 31 -6.36 -5.20 14.96
C ARG A 31 -5.80 -3.99 15.70
N LEU A 32 -6.42 -2.82 15.61
CA LEU A 32 -5.99 -1.62 16.34
C LEU A 32 -6.02 -1.78 17.87
N ALA A 33 -6.89 -2.65 18.40
CA ALA A 33 -6.98 -2.92 19.83
C ALA A 33 -5.91 -3.92 20.33
N GLU A 34 -5.22 -4.63 19.44
CA GLU A 34 -4.22 -5.63 19.79
C GLU A 34 -2.82 -5.01 19.95
N VAL A 35 -2.05 -5.51 20.93
CA VAL A 35 -0.65 -5.09 21.12
C VAL A 35 0.32 -6.10 20.52
N GLY A 36 1.33 -5.61 19.81
CA GLY A 36 2.42 -6.43 19.30
C GLY A 36 3.33 -5.67 18.35
N ASN A 37 4.64 -5.82 18.54
CA ASN A 37 5.63 -5.40 17.55
C ASN A 37 6.00 -6.63 16.71
N ALA A 38 5.80 -6.59 15.40
CA ALA A 38 6.07 -7.71 14.49
C ALA A 38 7.56 -8.13 14.44
N SER A 39 8.47 -7.31 14.98
CA SER A 39 9.89 -7.64 15.14
C SER A 39 10.22 -8.34 16.47
N SER A 40 9.27 -8.39 17.41
CA SER A 40 9.48 -9.02 18.72
C SER A 40 9.35 -10.54 18.66
N LEU A 41 10.24 -11.23 19.38
CA LEU A 41 10.27 -12.70 19.43
C LEU A 41 9.24 -13.31 20.40
N HIS A 42 8.66 -12.53 21.32
CA HIS A 42 7.68 -13.02 22.29
C HIS A 42 6.30 -13.26 21.66
N GLY A 43 5.38 -13.88 22.42
CA GLY A 43 4.09 -14.37 21.90
C GLY A 43 3.27 -13.34 21.13
N SER A 44 3.09 -12.12 21.67
CA SER A 44 2.38 -11.04 20.97
C SER A 44 3.08 -10.57 19.69
N GLY A 45 4.41 -10.50 19.69
CA GLY A 45 5.17 -10.14 18.48
C GLY A 45 5.05 -11.19 17.38
N ARG A 46 5.12 -12.48 17.74
CA ARG A 46 4.91 -13.58 16.78
C ARG A 46 3.50 -13.59 16.19
N ARG A 47 2.47 -13.20 16.98
CA ARG A 47 1.10 -13.03 16.46
C ARG A 47 1.01 -11.88 15.46
N ALA A 48 1.57 -10.70 15.80
CA ALA A 48 1.62 -9.56 14.90
C ALA A 48 2.38 -9.88 13.59
N ARG A 49 3.53 -10.57 13.70
CA ARG A 49 4.30 -11.02 12.53
C ARG A 49 3.48 -11.94 11.63
N ARG A 50 2.77 -12.91 12.20
CA ARG A 50 1.91 -13.84 11.45
C ARG A 50 0.87 -13.09 10.63
N LEU A 51 0.18 -12.10 11.22
CA LEU A 51 -0.83 -11.30 10.52
C LEU A 51 -0.24 -10.57 9.31
N VAL A 52 0.95 -9.97 9.46
CA VAL A 52 1.63 -9.26 8.37
C VAL A 52 2.04 -10.24 7.25
N GLU A 53 2.54 -11.43 7.59
CA GLU A 53 2.94 -12.41 6.57
C GLU A 53 1.73 -13.03 5.85
N GLU A 54 0.64 -13.33 6.56
CA GLU A 54 -0.61 -13.77 5.93
C GLU A 54 -1.17 -12.68 4.97
N ALA A 55 -1.09 -11.41 5.35
CA ALA A 55 -1.48 -10.31 4.47
C ALA A 55 -0.57 -10.22 3.24
N ARG A 56 0.74 -10.46 3.41
CA ARG A 56 1.73 -10.50 2.32
C ARG A 56 1.41 -11.60 1.32
N GLU A 57 1.10 -12.80 1.80
CA GLU A 57 0.73 -13.95 0.97
C GLU A 57 -0.53 -13.67 0.16
N ARG A 58 -1.56 -13.07 0.78
CA ARG A 58 -2.81 -12.70 0.09
C ARG A 58 -2.57 -11.64 -0.99
N LEU A 59 -1.78 -10.61 -0.71
CA LEU A 59 -1.43 -9.57 -1.68
C LEU A 59 -0.64 -10.15 -2.85
N ALA A 60 0.36 -10.99 -2.56
CA ALA A 60 1.18 -11.63 -3.59
C ALA A 60 0.32 -12.48 -4.54
N ALA A 61 -0.57 -13.30 -3.98
CA ALA A 61 -1.52 -14.11 -4.77
C ALA A 61 -2.45 -13.25 -5.64
N ALA A 62 -2.93 -12.11 -5.12
CA ALA A 62 -3.84 -11.21 -5.84
C ALA A 62 -3.21 -10.58 -7.10
N VAL A 63 -1.88 -10.42 -7.12
CA VAL A 63 -1.14 -9.80 -8.25
C VAL A 63 -0.23 -10.79 -8.99
N GLY A 64 -0.25 -12.08 -8.64
CA GLY A 64 0.58 -13.11 -9.28
C GLY A 64 2.08 -13.02 -8.97
N ALA A 65 2.44 -12.50 -7.79
CA ALA A 65 3.82 -12.42 -7.31
C ALA A 65 4.14 -13.50 -6.26
N GLU A 66 5.42 -13.69 -5.96
CA GLU A 66 5.84 -14.43 -4.77
C GLU A 66 5.74 -13.55 -3.52
N PRO A 67 5.44 -14.10 -2.32
CA PRO A 67 5.36 -13.30 -1.09
C PRO A 67 6.61 -12.44 -0.84
N ARG A 68 7.80 -12.95 -1.13
CA ARG A 68 9.08 -12.22 -0.95
C ARG A 68 9.24 -11.00 -1.86
N GLU A 69 8.44 -10.87 -2.91
CA GLU A 69 8.45 -9.73 -3.83
C GLU A 69 7.57 -8.57 -3.34
N VAL A 70 6.67 -8.81 -2.39
CA VAL A 70 5.79 -7.79 -1.83
C VAL A 70 6.55 -7.00 -0.76
N VAL A 71 6.68 -5.68 -0.98
CA VAL A 71 7.20 -4.72 0.00
C VAL A 71 6.05 -3.80 0.41
N PHE A 72 5.77 -3.74 1.72
CA PHE A 72 4.77 -2.80 2.24
C PHE A 72 5.34 -1.39 2.29
N THR A 73 4.56 -0.42 1.80
CA THR A 73 4.82 1.03 1.87
C THR A 73 3.58 1.72 2.45
N ALA A 74 3.66 3.02 2.73
CA ALA A 74 2.52 3.81 3.20
C ALA A 74 1.51 4.14 2.10
N GLY A 75 1.83 3.92 0.82
CA GLY A 75 0.91 4.17 -0.30
C GLY A 75 1.61 4.26 -1.66
N GLY A 76 0.84 4.59 -2.70
CA GLY A 76 1.31 4.65 -4.09
C GLY A 76 2.49 5.61 -4.30
N THR A 77 2.41 6.82 -3.75
CA THR A 77 3.50 7.82 -3.88
C THR A 77 4.83 7.32 -3.32
N GLU A 78 4.83 6.64 -2.17
CA GLU A 78 6.05 6.06 -1.60
C GLU A 78 6.56 4.89 -2.44
N SER A 79 5.66 4.02 -2.93
CA SER A 79 6.02 2.90 -3.81
C SER A 79 6.71 3.36 -5.09
N ASP A 80 6.15 4.36 -5.78
CA ASP A 80 6.73 4.90 -7.02
C ASP A 80 8.12 5.49 -6.76
N ASN A 81 8.24 6.28 -5.70
CA ASN A 81 9.50 6.90 -5.31
C ASN A 81 10.56 5.85 -4.93
N LEU A 82 10.17 4.83 -4.17
CA LEU A 82 11.06 3.73 -3.79
C LEU A 82 11.57 2.99 -5.03
N ALA A 83 10.69 2.68 -5.98
CA ALA A 83 11.04 2.00 -7.21
C ALA A 83 12.01 2.84 -8.07
N ILE A 84 11.64 4.09 -8.38
CA ILE A 84 12.40 4.93 -9.31
C ILE A 84 13.74 5.34 -8.69
N LYS A 85 13.71 5.98 -7.51
CA LYS A 85 14.93 6.49 -6.85
C LYS A 85 15.82 5.34 -6.43
N GLY A 86 15.23 4.30 -5.84
CA GLY A 86 15.95 3.12 -5.38
C GLY A 86 16.69 2.43 -6.52
N LEU A 87 16.01 2.16 -7.65
CA LEU A 87 16.65 1.55 -8.82
C LEU A 87 17.66 2.49 -9.46
N PHE A 88 17.35 3.78 -9.62
CA PHE A 88 18.27 4.77 -10.17
C PHE A 88 19.59 4.81 -9.39
N TRP A 89 19.54 4.96 -8.07
CA TRP A 89 20.72 4.97 -7.21
C TRP A 89 21.45 3.62 -7.22
N ALA A 90 20.72 2.50 -7.22
CA ALA A 90 21.33 1.17 -7.27
C ALA A 90 22.06 0.89 -8.60
N ARG A 91 21.59 1.46 -9.71
CA ARG A 91 22.23 1.30 -11.04
C ARG A 91 23.39 2.27 -11.25
N THR A 92 23.23 3.53 -10.86
CA THR A 92 24.28 4.56 -10.98
C THR A 92 25.51 4.26 -10.13
N ARG A 93 25.34 3.60 -8.98
CA ARG A 93 26.47 3.11 -8.16
C ARG A 93 27.33 2.05 -8.85
N ARG A 94 26.80 1.33 -9.85
CA ARG A 94 27.50 0.22 -10.52
C ARG A 94 28.05 0.58 -11.90
N ALA A 95 27.44 1.54 -12.57
CA ALA A 95 27.81 1.97 -13.92
C ALA A 95 27.26 3.37 -14.19
N ASP A 96 27.76 4.03 -15.23
CA ASP A 96 27.29 5.35 -15.64
C ASP A 96 25.92 5.29 -16.36
N ARG A 97 24.88 4.87 -15.62
CA ARG A 97 23.50 4.71 -16.09
C ARG A 97 22.61 5.78 -15.49
N ARG A 98 22.64 6.98 -16.07
CA ARG A 98 21.94 8.18 -15.54
C ARG A 98 20.62 8.51 -16.22
N ARG A 99 20.20 7.74 -17.23
CA ARG A 99 18.97 8.00 -17.98
C ARG A 99 17.83 7.14 -17.44
N VAL A 100 16.72 7.77 -17.12
CA VAL A 100 15.43 7.15 -16.80
C VAL A 100 14.48 7.40 -17.97
N LEU A 101 13.75 6.37 -18.40
CA LEU A 101 12.75 6.46 -19.47
C LEU A 101 11.37 6.24 -18.85
N VAL A 102 10.48 7.21 -19.02
CA VAL A 102 9.09 7.19 -18.53
C VAL A 102 8.18 7.80 -19.60
N SER A 103 6.87 7.54 -19.54
CA SER A 103 5.92 8.18 -20.45
C SER A 103 5.66 9.65 -20.06
N ALA A 104 5.04 10.42 -20.95
CA ALA A 104 4.65 11.80 -20.67
C ALA A 104 3.34 11.92 -19.86
N VAL A 105 2.67 10.80 -19.57
CA VAL A 105 1.34 10.75 -18.94
C VAL A 105 1.36 10.04 -17.58
N GLU A 106 2.55 9.87 -17.01
CA GLU A 106 2.69 9.28 -15.68
C GLU A 106 2.04 10.15 -14.59
N HIS A 107 1.68 9.53 -13.48
CA HIS A 107 1.27 10.25 -12.28
C HIS A 107 2.41 11.12 -11.73
N HIS A 108 2.08 12.21 -11.03
CA HIS A 108 3.07 13.13 -10.45
C HIS A 108 4.09 12.44 -9.52
N ALA A 109 3.69 11.39 -8.81
CA ALA A 109 4.61 10.61 -7.98
C ALA A 109 5.81 10.00 -8.74
N VAL A 110 5.67 9.79 -10.06
CA VAL A 110 6.71 9.34 -10.98
C VAL A 110 7.45 10.52 -11.61
N LEU A 111 6.72 11.52 -12.12
CA LEU A 111 7.32 12.67 -12.80
C LEU A 111 8.17 13.55 -11.86
N ASP A 112 7.75 13.66 -10.60
CA ASP A 112 8.40 14.47 -9.57
C ASP A 112 9.37 13.66 -8.70
N ALA A 113 9.61 12.39 -9.05
CA ALA A 113 10.54 11.52 -8.35
C ALA A 113 11.98 12.07 -8.45
#